data_AF-A0A3B8RPN5-F1
#
_entry.id   AF-A0A3B8RPN5-F1
#
_cell.length_a   1.000
_cell.length_b   1.000
_cell.length_c   1.000
_cell.angle_alpha   90.00
_cell.angle_beta   90.00
_cell.angle_gamma   90.00
#
_symmetry.space_group_name_H-M   'P 1'
#
loop_
_entity.id
_entity.type
_entity.pdbx_description
1 polymer ?
#
loop_
_entity_poly.entity_id
_entity_poly.type
_entity_poly.pdbx_seq_one_letter_code
_entity_poly.pdbx_strand_id
1 'polypeptide(L)' 'MHSPAFIFLDEPTSNLDDEGKQTVYNLIKSESEKAIVVVASNERNDLANCNEVLDLNYYKR' A
#
# COMPACT_ATOMS: atom_id res chain seq x y z
N MET A 1 9.20 -12.24 17.43
CA MET A 1 8.27 -11.62 16.45
C MET A 1 8.93 -10.36 15.93
N HIS A 2 8.87 -10.11 14.61
CA HIS A 2 9.40 -8.89 14.01
C HIS A 2 8.29 -7.83 13.98
N SER A 3 8.63 -6.60 14.36
CA SER A 3 7.74 -5.44 14.30
C SER A 3 8.50 -4.31 13.61
N PRO A 4 8.59 -4.34 12.27
CA PRO A 4 9.35 -3.35 11.52
C PRO A 4 8.69 -1.98 11.65
N ALA A 5 9.50 -0.93 11.74
CA ALA A 5 8.97 0.44 11.71
C ALA A 5 8.51 0.86 10.30
N PHE A 6 8.98 0.17 9.26
CA PHE A 6 8.69 0.46 7.86
C PHE A 6 8.38 -0.83 7.08
N ILE A 7 7.35 -0.78 6.24
CA ILE A 7 6.95 -1.86 5.34
C ILE A 7 6.88 -1.28 3.94
N PHE A 8 7.53 -1.92 2.97
CA PHE A 8 7.53 -1.52 1.56
C PHE A 8 6.83 -2.62 0.75
N LEU A 9 5.84 -2.24 -0.05
CA LEU A 9 5.07 -3.13 -0.90
C LEU A 9 5.12 -2.63 -2.34
N ASP A 10 5.37 -3.53 -3.28
CA ASP A 10 5.40 -3.25 -4.72
C ASP A 10 4.29 -4.05 -5.40
N GLU A 11 3.34 -3.35 -6.02
CA GLU A 11 2.14 -3.90 -6.68
C GLU A 11 1.41 -4.97 -5.81
N PRO A 12 0.98 -4.61 -4.58
CA PRO A 12 0.58 -5.56 -3.53
C PRO A 12 -0.66 -6.39 -3.86
N THR A 13 -1.50 -5.95 -4.79
CA THR A 13 -2.73 -6.65 -5.18
C THR A 13 -2.67 -7.24 -6.59
N SER A 14 -1.50 -7.28 -7.21
CA SER A 14 -1.35 -7.80 -8.57
C SER A 14 -1.86 -9.24 -8.67
N ASN A 15 -2.60 -9.53 -9.75
CA ASN A 15 -3.19 -10.85 -10.04
C ASN A 15 -4.19 -11.39 -9.00
N LEU A 16 -4.70 -10.56 -8.08
CA LEU A 16 -5.76 -10.95 -7.14
C LEU A 16 -7.15 -10.58 -7.68
N ASP A 17 -8.13 -11.39 -7.29
CA ASP A 17 -9.54 -11.05 -7.42
C ASP A 17 -9.98 -10.08 -6.32
N ASP A 18 -11.21 -9.56 -6.41
CA ASP A 18 -11.71 -8.52 -5.50
C ASP A 18 -11.66 -8.93 -4.02
N GLU A 19 -11.91 -10.21 -3.72
CA GLU A 19 -11.82 -10.75 -2.35
C GLU A 19 -10.36 -10.76 -1.85
N GLY A 20 -9.42 -11.20 -2.69
CA GLY A 20 -8.00 -11.15 -2.42
C GLY A 20 -7.50 -9.72 -2.20
N LYS A 21 -7.92 -8.77 -3.05
CA LYS A 21 -7.58 -7.34 -2.89
C LYS A 21 -8.05 -6.80 -1.55
N GLN A 22 -9.31 -7.08 -1.18
CA GLN A 22 -9.87 -6.62 0.09
C GLN A 22 -9.11 -7.18 1.30
N THR A 23 -8.66 -8.44 1.22
CA THR A 23 -7.84 -9.06 2.26
C THR A 23 -6.50 -8.34 2.44
N VAL A 24 -5.83 -8.01 1.34
CA VAL A 24 -4.58 -7.23 1.35
C VAL A 24 -4.80 -5.84 1.93
N TYR A 25 -5.87 -5.13 1.54
CA TYR A 25 -6.17 -3.80 2.07
C TYR A 25 -6.43 -3.81 3.58
N ASN A 26 -7.14 -4.83 4.08
CA ASN A 26 -7.36 -4.99 5.52
C ASN A 26 -6.04 -5.22 6.28
N LEU A 27 -5.12 -6.02 5.70
CA LEU A 27 -3.81 -6.24 6.28
C LEU A 27 -2.99 -4.95 6.32
N ILE A 28 -2.88 -4.24 5.19
CA ILE A 28 -2.16 -2.95 5.10
C ILE A 28 -2.68 -1.96 6.14
N LYS A 29 -4.01 -1.87 6.27
CA LYS A 29 -4.65 -1.01 7.26
C LYS A 29 -4.29 -1.39 8.70
N SER A 30 -4.23 -2.68 9.02
CA SER A 30 -3.86 -3.13 10.37
C SER A 30 -2.38 -2.90 10.69
N GLU A 31 -1.51 -3.03 9.70
CA GLU A 31 -0.07 -2.79 9.87
C GLU A 31 0.26 -1.29 9.93
N SER A 32 -0.50 -0.44 9.25
CA SER A 32 -0.30 1.02 9.30
C SER A 32 -0.60 1.63 10.68
N GLU A 33 -1.29 0.90 11.57
CA GLU A 33 -1.46 1.31 12.97
C GLU A 33 -0.15 1.22 13.78
N LYS A 34 0.86 0.47 13.30
CA LYS A 34 2.09 0.16 14.05
C LYS A 34 3.37 0.53 13.28
N ALA A 35 3.29 0.67 11.97
CA ALA A 35 4.41 0.91 11.07
C ALA A 35 4.05 1.91 9.97
N ILE A 36 5.06 2.52 9.36
CA ILE A 36 4.87 3.28 8.12
C ILE A 36 4.84 2.29 6.96
N VAL A 37 3.73 2.27 6.21
CA VAL A 37 3.57 1.43 5.03
C VAL A 37 3.72 2.29 3.79
N VAL A 38 4.66 1.92 2.92
CA VAL A 38 4.89 2.56 1.62
C VAL A 38 4.45 1.59 0.54
N VAL A 39 3.47 1.99 -0.26
CA VAL A 39 2.97 1.22 -1.40
C VAL A 39 3.43 1.87 -2.69
N ALA A 40 4.12 1.11 -3.54
CA ALA A 40 4.34 1.45 -4.94
C ALA A 40 3.33 0.69 -5.78
N SER A 41 2.45 1.40 -6.47
CA SER A 41 1.41 0.79 -7.31
C SER A 41 0.94 1.75 -8.39
N ASN A 42 0.57 1.21 -9.54
CA ASN A 42 -0.15 1.94 -10.59
C ASN A 42 -1.68 1.70 -10.50
N GLU A 43 -2.13 0.80 -9.64
CA GLU A 43 -3.56 0.53 -9.44
C GLU A 43 -4.22 1.63 -8.59
N ARG A 44 -5.26 2.25 -9.14
CA ARG A 44 -6.01 3.30 -8.43
C ARG A 44 -6.61 2.84 -7.10
N ASN A 45 -7.01 1.57 -7.02
CA ASN A 45 -7.61 1.02 -5.81
C ASN A 45 -6.57 0.92 -4.68
N ASP A 46 -5.34 0.53 -4.98
CA ASP A 46 -4.25 0.50 -3.99
C ASP A 46 -3.98 1.90 -3.45
N LEU A 47 -3.85 2.87 -4.36
CA LEU A 47 -3.59 4.26 -4.02
C LEU A 47 -4.76 4.88 -3.22
N ALA A 48 -6.00 4.53 -3.54
CA ALA A 48 -7.19 5.02 -2.83
C ALA A 48 -7.27 4.53 -1.37
N ASN A 49 -6.56 3.45 -1.03
CA ASN A 49 -6.46 2.94 0.34
C ASN A 49 -5.31 3.58 1.15
N CYS A 50 -4.49 4.44 0.52
CA CYS A 50 -3.40 5.14 1.19
C CYS A 50 -3.86 6.45 1.84
N ASN A 51 -3.28 6.82 2.98
CA ASN A 51 -3.57 8.10 3.65
C ASN A 51 -3.07 9.30 2.86
N GLU A 52 -1.93 9.16 2.19
CA GLU A 52 -1.33 10.15 1.31
C GLU A 52 -0.83 9.46 0.04
N VAL A 53 -0.87 10.17 -1.09
CA VAL A 53 -0.38 9.68 -2.38
C VAL A 53 0.62 10.68 -2.94
N LEU A 54 1.85 10.21 -3.14
CA LEU A 54 2.90 10.99 -3.79
C LEU A 54 2.94 10.63 -5.28
N ASP A 55 2.48 11.54 -6.13
CA ASP A 55 2.61 11.38 -7.57
C ASP A 55 4.02 11.78 -8.04
N LEU A 56 4.82 10.77 -8.40
CA LEU A 56 6.21 10.95 -8.83
C LEU A 56 6.34 11.71 -10.15
N ASN A 57 5.28 11.84 -10.96
CA ASN A 57 5.33 12.62 -12.20
C ASN A 57 5.53 14.13 -11.96
N TYR A 58 5.22 14.60 -10.77
CA TYR A 58 5.40 16.00 -10.36
C TYR A 58 6.65 16.21 -9.49
N TYR A 59 7.37 15.14 -9.15
CA TYR A 59 8.57 15.25 -8.32
C TYR A 59 9.80 15.62 -9.16
N LYS A 60 10.39 16.80 -8.87
CA LYS A 60 11.58 17.38 -9.54
C LYS A 60 11.38 17.85 -11.00
N ARG A 61 10.20 18.36 -11.34
CA ARG A 61 10.08 19.28 -12.49
C ARG A 61 10.58 20.67 -12.15
#